data_AF-A0A975J8E9-F1
#
_entry.id   AF-A0A975J8E9-F1
#
_cell.length_a   1.000
_cell.length_b   1.000
_cell.length_c   1.000
_cell.angle_alpha   90.00
_cell.angle_beta   90.00
_cell.angle_gamma   90.00
#
_symmetry.space_group_name_H-M   'P 1'
#
loop_
_entity.id
_entity.type
_entity.pdbx_description
1 polymer ?
#
loop_
_entity_poly.entity_id
_entity_poly.type
_entity_poly.pdbx_seq_one_letter_code
_entity_poly.pdbx_strand_id
1 'polypeptide(L)'
;MVQVINGEIIQYNLPKVGTLKDSSTVSGYHLLDEEILKQEGWLPLEDILPEYDEQTQYLIDDGYEILQDKVIKKYKVENIPIEEEIPTVPSEVDILKAQNKALVDRQEFLEDIIAEMAMMVYD
;
A
#
# COMPACT_ATOMS: atom_id res chain seq x y z
N MET A 1 -14.61 0.77 -23.92
CA MET A 1 -16.04 0.92 -23.58
C MET A 1 -16.45 -0.20 -22.64
N VAL A 2 -17.45 0.05 -21.81
CA VAL A 2 -18.05 -0.91 -20.88
C VAL A 2 -19.56 -0.93 -21.12
N GLN A 3 -20.19 -2.09 -20.92
CA GLN A 3 -21.64 -2.21 -21.04
C GLN A 3 -22.30 -2.04 -19.68
N VAL A 4 -23.23 -1.09 -19.61
CA VAL A 4 -24.02 -0.79 -18.42
C VAL A 4 -25.48 -1.18 -18.68
N ILE A 5 -26.01 -2.05 -17.82
CA ILE A 5 -27.42 -2.43 -17.82
C ILE A 5 -27.96 -2.27 -16.41
N ASN A 6 -29.11 -1.62 -16.25
CA ASN A 6 -29.75 -1.35 -14.96
C ASN A 6 -28.84 -0.62 -13.94
N GLY A 7 -27.90 0.19 -14.41
CA GLY A 7 -26.96 0.91 -13.55
C GLY A 7 -25.78 0.07 -13.04
N GLU A 8 -25.58 -1.12 -13.58
CA GLU A 8 -24.44 -1.98 -13.24
C GLU A 8 -23.59 -2.26 -14.49
N ILE A 9 -22.27 -2.33 -14.31
CA ILE A 9 -21.34 -2.75 -15.37
C ILE A 9 -21.41 -4.27 -15.49
N ILE A 10 -21.90 -4.77 -16.62
CA ILE A 10 -22.06 -6.20 -16.87
C ILE A 10 -20.96 -6.78 -17.76
N GLN A 11 -20.35 -5.94 -18.60
CA GLN A 11 -19.34 -6.39 -19.56
C GLN A 11 -18.27 -5.32 -19.78
N TYR A 12 -17.03 -5.79 -19.89
CA TYR A 12 -15.87 -4.97 -20.21
C TYR A 12 -15.43 -5.26 -21.63
N ASN A 13 -15.09 -4.22 -22.37
CA ASN A 13 -14.65 -4.24 -23.77
C ASN A 13 -15.73 -4.70 -24.76
N LEU A 14 -15.70 -4.10 -25.94
CA LEU A 14 -16.64 -4.46 -27.01
C LEU A 14 -16.38 -5.91 -27.46
N PRO A 15 -17.42 -6.77 -27.53
CA PRO A 15 -17.27 -8.13 -28.00
C PRO A 15 -16.95 -8.14 -29.50
N LYS A 16 -16.26 -9.20 -29.96
CA LYS A 16 -16.00 -9.38 -31.40
C LYS A 16 -17.27 -9.73 -32.17
N VAL A 17 -18.18 -10.49 -31.57
CA VAL A 17 -19.47 -10.91 -32.14
C VAL A 17 -20.47 -10.97 -30.99
N GLY A 18 -21.73 -10.65 -31.27
CA GLY A 18 -22.80 -10.64 -30.27
C GLY A 18 -24.17 -10.45 -30.91
N THR A 19 -25.19 -10.50 -30.07
CA THR A 19 -26.58 -10.27 -30.46
C THR A 19 -27.05 -8.95 -29.86
N LEU A 20 -27.62 -8.08 -30.67
CA LEU A 20 -28.19 -6.81 -30.21
C LEU A 20 -29.56 -7.03 -29.56
N LYS A 21 -30.12 -6.01 -28.91
CA LYS A 21 -31.47 -6.07 -28.30
C LYS A 21 -32.58 -6.41 -29.29
N ASP A 22 -32.39 -6.09 -30.58
CA ASP A 22 -33.33 -6.41 -31.66
C ASP A 22 -33.24 -7.88 -32.16
N SER A 23 -32.44 -8.72 -31.50
CA SER A 23 -32.13 -10.11 -31.89
C SER A 23 -31.32 -10.27 -33.19
N SER A 24 -30.80 -9.19 -33.77
CA SER A 24 -29.85 -9.28 -34.87
C SER A 24 -28.46 -9.70 -34.36
N THR A 25 -27.75 -10.50 -35.15
CA THR A 25 -26.37 -10.89 -34.86
C THR A 25 -25.43 -9.96 -35.58
N VAL A 26 -24.54 -9.32 -34.83
CA VAL A 26 -23.51 -8.43 -35.37
C VAL A 26 -22.13 -9.00 -35.10
N SER A 27 -21.31 -9.03 -36.15
CA SER A 27 -19.87 -9.21 -36.05
C SER A 27 -19.16 -7.86 -36.18
N GLY A 28 -18.27 -7.55 -35.24
CA GLY A 28 -17.48 -6.33 -35.22
C GLY A 28 -18.18 -5.17 -34.53
N TYR A 29 -18.43 -5.27 -33.21
CA TYR A 29 -19.02 -4.15 -32.45
C TYR A 29 -18.21 -2.85 -32.55
N HIS A 30 -16.89 -2.95 -32.76
CA HIS A 30 -16.03 -1.79 -32.98
C HIS A 30 -16.31 -1.02 -34.29
N LEU A 31 -17.09 -1.60 -35.21
CA LEU A 31 -17.50 -0.98 -36.46
C LEU A 31 -18.90 -0.34 -36.37
N LEU A 32 -19.62 -0.56 -35.25
CA LEU A 32 -20.92 0.05 -35.03
C LEU A 32 -20.78 1.53 -34.69
N ASP A 33 -21.79 2.30 -35.09
CA ASP A 33 -21.88 3.71 -34.72
C ASP A 33 -22.02 3.87 -33.20
N GLU A 34 -21.44 4.95 -32.67
CA GLU A 34 -21.45 5.23 -31.23
C GLU A 34 -22.87 5.33 -30.67
N GLU A 35 -23.83 5.83 -31.46
CA GLU A 35 -25.23 5.89 -31.05
C GLU A 35 -25.85 4.50 -30.85
N ILE A 36 -25.56 3.55 -31.74
CA ILE A 36 -26.03 2.16 -31.61
C ILE A 36 -25.40 1.53 -30.37
N LEU A 37 -24.10 1.73 -30.16
CA LEU A 37 -23.38 1.25 -28.98
C LEU A 37 -24.03 1.79 -27.69
N LYS A 38 -24.31 3.10 -27.61
CA LYS A 38 -24.99 3.72 -26.47
C LYS A 38 -26.39 3.15 -26.23
N GLN A 39 -27.19 2.91 -27.28
CA GLN A 39 -28.51 2.30 -27.16
C GLN A 39 -28.45 0.88 -26.59
N GLU A 40 -27.40 0.13 -26.93
CA GLU A 40 -27.10 -1.20 -26.40
C GLU A 40 -26.49 -1.18 -24.99
N GLY A 41 -26.30 0.01 -24.41
CA GLY A 41 -25.74 0.23 -23.08
C GLY A 41 -24.21 0.32 -23.05
N TRP A 42 -23.55 0.36 -24.19
CA TRP A 42 -22.10 0.56 -24.25
C TRP A 42 -21.75 2.02 -24.08
N LEU A 43 -21.03 2.31 -23.00
CA LEU A 43 -20.53 3.64 -22.68
C LEU A 43 -18.99 3.67 -22.77
N PRO A 44 -18.40 4.80 -23.19
CA PRO A 44 -16.98 5.05 -23.01
C PRO A 44 -16.55 4.86 -21.55
N LEU A 45 -15.37 4.27 -21.36
CA LEU A 45 -14.74 4.16 -20.04
C LEU A 45 -13.59 5.17 -20.00
N GLU A 46 -13.67 6.13 -19.10
CA GLU A 46 -12.57 7.04 -18.78
C GLU A 46 -11.78 6.48 -17.62
N ASP A 47 -10.51 6.15 -17.89
CA ASP A 47 -9.54 5.69 -16.90
C ASP A 47 -8.47 6.76 -16.76
N ILE A 48 -8.69 7.66 -15.79
CA ILE A 48 -7.79 8.80 -15.53
C ILE A 48 -7.15 8.56 -14.16
N LEU A 49 -5.86 8.20 -14.20
CA LEU A 49 -5.05 8.04 -12.99
C LEU A 49 -4.73 9.42 -12.40
N PRO A 50 -4.99 9.67 -11.11
CA PRO A 50 -4.53 10.87 -10.44
C PRO A 50 -3.00 10.86 -10.33
N GLU A 51 -2.40 12.05 -10.18
CA GLU A 51 -1.00 12.17 -9.83
C GLU A 51 -0.79 11.73 -8.37
N TYR A 52 0.17 10.84 -8.14
CA TYR A 52 0.51 10.33 -6.81
C TYR A 52 2.01 10.00 -6.74
N ASP A 53 2.55 9.94 -5.52
CA ASP A 53 3.93 9.55 -5.26
C ASP A 53 4.01 8.07 -4.85
N GLU A 54 4.56 7.23 -5.73
CA GLU A 54 4.70 5.78 -5.51
C GLU A 54 5.56 5.42 -4.28
N GLN A 55 6.40 6.32 -3.78
CA GLN A 55 7.23 6.06 -2.60
C GLN A 55 6.53 6.34 -1.29
N THR A 56 5.51 7.19 -1.30
CA THR A 56 4.83 7.67 -0.09
C THR A 56 3.33 7.43 -0.10
N GLN A 57 2.77 6.99 -1.22
CA GLN A 57 1.33 6.84 -1.43
C GLN A 57 0.96 5.54 -2.16
N TYR A 58 -0.20 5.01 -1.81
CA TYR A 58 -0.91 3.94 -2.52
C TYR A 58 -2.02 4.53 -3.39
N LEU A 59 -2.10 4.06 -4.63
CA LEU A 59 -3.26 4.25 -5.49
C LEU A 59 -4.24 3.10 -5.29
N ILE A 60 -5.45 3.41 -4.82
CA ILE A 60 -6.50 2.44 -4.49
C ILE A 60 -7.65 2.60 -5.48
N ASP A 61 -8.19 1.48 -5.96
CA ASP A 61 -9.42 1.45 -6.77
C ASP A 61 -10.61 1.88 -5.91
N ASP A 62 -11.27 2.97 -6.31
CA ASP A 62 -12.44 3.54 -5.63
C ASP A 62 -13.74 3.27 -6.43
N GLY A 63 -13.71 2.22 -7.26
CA GLY A 63 -14.84 1.78 -8.07
C GLY A 63 -15.09 2.64 -9.32
N TYR A 64 -16.35 2.72 -9.71
CA TYR A 64 -16.79 3.38 -10.94
C TYR A 64 -17.93 4.36 -10.68
N GLU A 65 -17.87 5.50 -11.36
CA GLU A 65 -18.97 6.46 -11.45
C GLU A 65 -19.62 6.34 -12.82
N ILE A 66 -20.88 5.89 -12.83
CA ILE A 66 -21.68 5.73 -14.04
C ILE A 66 -22.44 7.03 -14.28
N LEU A 67 -22.04 7.76 -15.32
CA LEU A 67 -22.74 8.94 -15.82
C LEU A 67 -23.67 8.56 -16.98
N GLN A 68 -24.44 9.53 -17.47
CA GLN A 68 -25.40 9.30 -18.56
C GLN A 68 -24.70 8.91 -19.88
N ASP A 69 -23.52 9.46 -20.13
CA ASP A 69 -22.80 9.39 -21.40
C ASP A 69 -21.47 8.63 -21.32
N LYS A 70 -20.97 8.35 -20.11
CA LYS A 70 -19.69 7.67 -19.87
C LYS A 70 -19.63 7.01 -18.50
N VAL A 71 -18.62 6.17 -18.30
CA VAL A 71 -18.24 5.61 -17.01
C VAL A 71 -16.86 6.11 -16.66
N ILE A 72 -16.68 6.62 -15.44
CA ILE A 72 -15.39 7.10 -14.95
C ILE A 72 -14.88 6.12 -13.90
N LYS A 73 -13.67 5.59 -14.09
CA LYS A 73 -13.00 4.80 -13.05
C LYS A 73 -12.42 5.75 -12.00
N LYS A 74 -12.79 5.52 -10.74
CA LYS A 74 -12.36 6.36 -9.60
C LYS A 74 -11.18 5.71 -8.90
N TYR A 75 -10.31 6.58 -8.42
CA TYR A 75 -9.15 6.19 -7.63
C TYR A 75 -9.03 7.06 -6.39
N LYS A 76 -8.58 6.46 -5.30
CA LYS A 76 -8.26 7.12 -4.05
C LYS A 76 -6.77 7.03 -3.81
N VAL A 77 -6.14 8.14 -3.44
CA VAL A 77 -4.73 8.18 -3.04
C VAL A 77 -4.68 8.14 -1.52
N GLU A 78 -3.99 7.15 -0.96
CA GLU A 78 -3.76 7.02 0.48
C GLU A 78 -2.28 7.05 0.80
N ASN A 79 -1.88 7.62 1.93
CA ASN A 79 -0.47 7.65 2.33
C ASN A 79 -0.04 6.29 2.87
N ILE A 80 1.18 5.87 2.52
CA ILE A 80 1.84 4.72 3.13
C ILE A 80 2.08 5.06 4.60
N PRO A 81 1.62 4.25 5.55
CA PRO A 81 1.90 4.48 6.96
C PRO A 81 3.41 4.38 7.17
N ILE A 82 4.00 5.47 7.68
CA ILE A 82 5.40 5.48 8.09
C ILE A 82 5.46 4.62 9.34
N GLU A 83 6.17 3.49 9.26
CA GLU A 83 6.42 2.65 10.42
C GLU A 83 7.28 3.47 11.40
N GLU A 84 6.67 3.94 12.49
CA GLU A 84 7.42 4.59 13.56
C GLU A 84 8.40 3.58 14.14
N GLU A 85 9.69 3.87 14.06
CA GLU A 85 10.70 3.05 14.71
C GLU A 85 10.38 2.99 16.20
N ILE A 86 9.86 1.84 16.66
CA ILE A 86 9.67 1.57 18.07
C ILE A 86 11.04 1.76 18.75
N PRO A 87 11.17 2.68 19.73
CA PRO A 87 12.44 2.92 20.39
C PRO A 87 12.95 1.61 20.96
N THR A 88 14.16 1.23 20.59
CA THR A 88 14.77 -0.03 21.02
C THR A 88 14.99 0.01 22.52
N VAL A 89 14.13 -0.68 23.25
CA VAL A 89 14.30 -0.87 24.69
C VAL A 89 15.51 -1.79 24.86
N PRO A 90 16.56 -1.40 25.62
CA PRO A 90 17.71 -2.25 25.82
C PRO A 90 17.25 -3.58 26.43
N SER A 91 17.72 -4.69 25.86
CA SER A 91 17.31 -6.00 26.34
C SER A 91 17.80 -6.22 27.76
N GLU A 92 17.15 -7.12 28.52
CA GLU A 92 17.62 -7.52 29.84
C GLU A 92 19.09 -7.99 29.78
N VAL A 93 19.49 -8.66 28.69
CA VAL A 93 20.87 -9.09 28.46
C VAL A 93 21.83 -7.90 28.33
N ASP A 94 21.45 -6.83 27.64
CA ASP A 94 22.29 -5.63 27.47
C ASP A 94 22.44 -4.89 28.80
N ILE A 95 21.36 -4.80 29.58
CA ILE A 95 21.37 -4.22 30.92
C ILE A 95 22.27 -5.03 31.84
N LEU A 96 22.14 -6.36 31.86
CA LEU A 96 22.95 -7.25 32.69
C LEU A 96 24.42 -7.21 32.29
N LYS A 97 24.75 -7.12 30.99
CA LYS A 97 26.13 -6.94 30.53
C LYS A 97 26.72 -5.63 31.03
N ALA A 98 25.97 -4.53 30.93
CA ALA A 98 26.41 -3.23 31.40
C ALA A 98 26.62 -3.21 32.92
N GLN A 99 25.70 -3.82 33.69
CA GLN A 99 25.81 -3.95 35.14
C GLN A 99 27.02 -4.81 35.54
N ASN A 100 27.20 -5.97 34.91
CA ASN A 100 28.34 -6.85 35.18
C ASN A 100 29.67 -6.16 34.88
N LYS A 101 29.75 -5.41 33.78
CA LYS A 101 30.95 -4.62 33.47
C LYS A 101 31.25 -3.60 34.58
N ALA A 102 30.26 -2.83 35.01
CA ALA A 102 30.43 -1.85 36.08
C ALA A 102 30.84 -2.50 37.42
N LEU A 103 30.36 -3.71 37.71
CA LEU A 103 30.75 -4.48 38.88
C LEU A 103 32.21 -4.94 38.80
N VAL A 104 32.66 -5.40 37.63
CA VAL A 104 34.05 -5.79 37.39
C VAL A 104 34.98 -4.59 37.53
N ASP A 105 34.67 -3.46 36.87
CA ASP A 105 35.47 -2.23 36.96
C ASP A 105 35.61 -1.77 38.43
N ARG A 106 34.53 -1.89 39.22
CA ARG A 106 34.56 -1.57 40.65
C ARG A 106 35.40 -2.55 41.46
N GLN A 107 35.39 -3.83 41.11
CA GLN A 107 36.19 -4.84 41.80
C GLN A 107 37.68 -4.61 41.56
N GLU A 108 38.09 -4.36 40.31
CA GLU A 108 39.49 -4.05 39.97
C GLU A 108 40.01 -2.85 40.76
N PHE A 109 39.22 -1.78 40.85
CA PHE A 109 39.57 -0.61 41.66
C PHE A 109 39.77 -0.92 43.15
N LEU A 110 38.93 -1.80 43.72
CA LEU A 110 39.06 -2.20 45.12
C LEU A 110 40.29 -3.08 45.35
N GLU A 111 40.60 -3.97 44.41
CA GLU A 111 41.80 -4.81 44.47
C GLU A 111 43.08 -3.97 44.45
N ASP A 112 43.12 -2.92 43.61
CA ASP A 112 44.24 -1.97 43.58
C ASP A 112 44.43 -1.25 44.92
N ILE A 113 43.34 -0.74 45.52
CA ILE A 113 43.40 -0.08 46.84
C ILE A 113 43.89 -1.05 47.91
N ILE A 114 43.37 -2.28 47.92
CA ILE A 114 43.77 -3.29 48.91
C ILE A 114 45.26 -3.62 48.76
N ALA A 115 45.76 -3.75 47.53
CA ALA A 115 47.18 -4.00 47.26
C ALA A 115 48.06 -2.82 47.76
N GLU A 116 47.65 -1.59 47.52
CA GLU A 116 48.33 -0.39 48.02
C GLU A 116 48.36 -0.35 49.57
N MET A 117 47.21 -0.60 50.21
CA MET A 117 47.11 -0.66 51.67
C MET A 117 47.95 -1.80 52.28
N ALA A 118 48.00 -2.96 51.62
CA ALA A 118 48.80 -4.08 52.09
C ALA A 118 50.30 -3.72 52.08
N MET A 119 50.80 -3.10 51.01
CA MET A 119 52.20 -2.66 50.94
C MET A 119 52.57 -1.67 52.07
N MET A 120 51.66 -0.75 52.45
CA MET A 120 51.90 0.21 53.54
C MET A 120 51.90 -0.39 54.95
N VAL A 121 51.38 -1.62 55.14
CA VAL A 121 51.28 -2.28 56.46
C VAL A 121 52.43 -3.26 56.72
N TYR A 122 53.13 -3.70 55.67
CA TYR A 122 54.23 -4.68 55.76
C TYR A 122 55.64 -4.05 55.69
N ASP A 123 55.76 -2.71 55.72
CA ASP A 123 57.00 -1.95 55.95
C ASP A 123 57.14 -1.55 57.44
#